data_AF-A0A537RAZ2-F1
#
_entry.id   AF-A0A537RAZ2-F1
#
_cell.length_a   1.000
_cell.length_b   1.000
_cell.length_c   1.000
_cell.angle_alpha   90.00
_cell.angle_beta   90.00
_cell.angle_gamma   90.00
#
_symmetry.space_group_name_H-M   'P 1'
#
loop_
_entity.id
_entity.type
_entity.pdbx_description
1 polymer ?
#
loop_
_entity_poly.entity_id
_entity_poly.type
_entity_poly.pdbx_seq_one_letter_code
_entity_poly.pdbx_strand_id
1 'polypeptide(L)'
;FVSAAVKADSLPERALLRAVDPPNRLILSQEAENEYRDVIFRPKFDRFVSVEAAQADSRHCRRCLERIEPTEAVRECHDPKDDKYLALAAAGRADVIVSSDARHLLSMDP
;
A
#
# COMPACT_ATOMS: atom_id res chain seq x y z
N PHE A 1 -1.20 1.98 -3.57
CA PHE A 1 -1.37 3.40 -3.20
C PHE A 1 -1.10 4.38 -4.35
N VAL A 2 0.10 4.46 -4.94
CA VAL A 2 0.40 5.47 -5.98
C VAL A 2 -0.58 5.43 -7.16
N SER A 3 -0.80 4.26 -7.74
CA SER A 3 -1.75 4.11 -8.86
C SER A 3 -3.18 4.48 -8.49
N ALA A 4 -3.59 4.29 -7.23
CA ALA A 4 -4.90 4.68 -6.74
C ALA A 4 -5.03 6.21 -6.66
N ALA A 5 -4.02 6.88 -6.11
CA ALA A 5 -4.00 8.34 -5.98
C ALA A 5 -3.97 9.06 -7.34
N VAL A 6 -3.25 8.52 -8.34
CA VAL A 6 -3.01 9.21 -9.62
C VAL A 6 -4.02 8.86 -10.73
N LYS A 7 -4.90 7.87 -10.51
CA LYS A 7 -5.87 7.41 -11.52
C LYS A 7 -7.26 7.28 -10.90
N ALA A 8 -8.06 8.33 -11.06
CA ALA A 8 -9.48 8.30 -10.70
C ALA A 8 -10.24 7.21 -11.48
N ASP A 9 -11.24 6.62 -10.83
CA ASP A 9 -12.10 5.52 -11.23
C ASP A 9 -11.37 4.23 -11.66
N SER A 10 -10.10 4.13 -11.31
CA SER A 10 -9.25 3.00 -11.70
C SER A 10 -9.44 1.79 -10.78
N LEU A 11 -9.06 0.60 -11.29
CA LEU A 11 -9.08 -0.61 -10.47
C LEU A 11 -8.28 -0.47 -9.15
N PRO A 12 -7.06 0.11 -9.14
CA PRO A 12 -6.33 0.39 -7.89
C PRO A 12 -7.09 1.30 -6.91
N GLU A 13 -7.76 2.34 -7.39
CA GLU A 13 -8.54 3.23 -6.52
C GLU A 13 -9.73 2.48 -5.90
N ARG A 14 -10.51 1.77 -6.72
CA ARG A 14 -11.63 0.98 -6.23
C ARG A 14 -11.19 -0.11 -5.24
N ALA A 15 -10.04 -0.73 -5.46
CA ALA A 15 -9.47 -1.70 -4.53
C ALA A 15 -9.10 -1.06 -3.17
N LEU A 16 -8.51 0.14 -3.19
CA LEU A 16 -8.19 0.89 -1.97
C LEU A 16 -9.46 1.30 -1.21
N LEU A 17 -10.45 1.85 -1.91
CA LEU A 17 -11.74 2.22 -1.33
C LEU A 17 -12.42 1.00 -0.69
N ARG A 18 -12.42 -0.14 -1.39
CA ARG A 18 -12.95 -1.39 -0.85
C ARG A 18 -12.22 -1.85 0.41
N ALA A 19 -10.89 -1.67 0.48
CA ALA A 19 -10.09 -2.09 1.62
C ALA A 19 -10.33 -1.26 2.89
N VAL A 20 -10.73 0.02 2.75
CA VAL A 20 -11.04 0.90 3.89
C VAL A 20 -12.52 0.85 4.30
N ASP A 21 -13.38 0.25 3.49
CA ASP A 21 -14.80 0.06 3.78
C ASP A 21 -15.05 -1.13 4.72
N PRO A 22 -15.87 -0.96 5.78
CA PRO A 22 -16.28 -2.08 6.62
C PRO A 22 -16.93 -3.23 5.84
N PRO A 23 -16.73 -4.50 6.27
CA PRO A 23 -16.00 -4.94 7.45
C PRO A 23 -14.47 -5.06 7.25
N ASN A 24 -13.94 -4.56 6.14
CA ASN A 24 -12.52 -4.70 5.83
C ASN A 24 -11.67 -3.76 6.69
N ARG A 25 -10.39 -4.11 6.82
CA ARG A 25 -9.39 -3.31 7.54
C ARG A 25 -8.13 -3.26 6.70
N LEU A 26 -7.70 -2.05 6.37
CA LEU A 26 -6.43 -1.82 5.71
C LEU A 26 -5.32 -1.74 6.76
N ILE A 27 -4.26 -2.54 6.62
CA ILE A 27 -3.08 -2.45 7.48
C ILE A 27 -1.95 -1.71 6.76
N LEU A 28 -1.13 -0.96 7.51
CA LEU A 28 0.01 -0.23 6.96
C LEU A 28 1.15 -0.13 7.98
N SER A 29 2.39 -0.39 7.54
CA SER A 29 3.60 -0.11 8.32
C SER A 29 4.20 1.26 7.99
N GLN A 30 5.07 1.77 8.85
CA GLN A 30 5.81 2.99 8.58
C GLN A 30 6.67 2.86 7.33
N GLU A 31 7.26 1.69 7.11
CA GLU A 31 8.12 1.43 5.95
C GLU A 31 7.33 1.50 4.64
N ALA A 32 6.16 0.85 4.57
CA ALA A 32 5.28 0.93 3.40
C ALA A 32 4.74 2.36 3.17
N GLU A 33 4.45 3.10 4.25
CA GLU A 33 4.07 4.52 4.15
C GLU A 33 5.20 5.37 3.56
N ASN A 34 6.45 5.16 3.99
CA ASN A 34 7.61 5.89 3.50
C ASN A 34 7.81 5.63 2.00
N GLU A 35 7.74 4.37 1.56
CA GLU A 35 7.84 4.03 0.14
C GLU A 35 6.77 4.74 -0.70
N TYR A 36 5.52 4.76 -0.22
CA TYR A 36 4.46 5.51 -0.89
C TYR A 36 4.81 7.00 -1.03
N ARG A 37 5.27 7.64 0.05
CA ARG A 37 5.68 9.05 0.06
C ARG A 37 6.83 9.31 -0.91
N ASP A 38 7.85 8.47 -0.89
CA ASP A 38 9.02 8.56 -1.76
C ASP A 38 8.68 8.42 -3.24
N VAL A 39 7.56 7.78 -3.57
CA VAL A 39 7.08 7.66 -4.95
C VAL A 39 6.14 8.80 -5.31
N ILE A 40 5.09 9.08 -4.52
CA ILE A 40 4.04 10.04 -4.89
C ILE A 40 4.55 11.48 -4.97
N PHE A 41 5.58 11.84 -4.19
CA PHE A 41 6.18 13.18 -4.21
C PHE A 41 7.29 13.36 -5.26
N ARG A 42 7.49 12.41 -6.19
CA ARG A 42 8.44 12.61 -7.29
C ARG A 42 7.86 13.62 -8.31
N PRO A 43 8.67 14.56 -8.85
CA PRO A 43 8.17 15.63 -9.73
C PRO A 43 7.34 15.18 -10.94
N LYS A 44 7.59 13.96 -11.44
CA LYS A 44 6.82 13.38 -12.56
C LYS A 44 5.33 13.22 -12.25
N PHE A 45 4.94 13.19 -10.97
CA PHE A 45 3.57 13.02 -10.50
C PHE A 45 2.82 14.32 -10.24
N ASP A 46 3.50 15.48 -10.23
CA ASP A 46 2.89 16.79 -9.97
C ASP A 46 1.77 17.13 -10.95
N ARG A 47 1.82 16.58 -12.17
CA ARG A 47 0.77 16.74 -13.21
C ARG A 47 -0.49 15.91 -12.97
N PHE A 48 -0.44 14.92 -12.08
CA PHE A 48 -1.55 13.98 -11.85
C PHE A 48 -2.22 14.23 -10.50
N VAL A 49 -1.46 14.62 -9.48
CA VAL A 49 -1.97 14.82 -8.12
C VAL A 49 -1.29 16.05 -7.53
N SER A 50 -2.07 17.00 -7.04
CA SER A 50 -1.50 18.13 -6.30
C SER A 50 -0.92 17.64 -4.97
N VAL A 51 0.14 18.29 -4.48
CA VAL A 51 0.73 17.96 -3.17
C VAL A 51 -0.34 17.99 -2.05
N GLU A 52 -1.28 18.93 -2.13
CA GLU A 52 -2.39 19.07 -1.20
C GLU A 52 -3.35 17.88 -1.25
N ALA A 53 -3.69 17.39 -2.44
CA ALA A 53 -4.52 16.21 -2.63
C ALA A 53 -3.81 14.94 -2.12
N ALA A 54 -2.53 14.74 -2.46
CA ALA A 54 -1.74 13.61 -1.95
C ALA A 54 -1.65 13.61 -0.41
N GLN A 55 -1.51 14.79 0.20
CA GLN A 55 -1.53 14.94 1.66
C GLN A 55 -2.92 14.69 2.26
N ALA A 56 -4.00 15.11 1.59
CA ALA A 56 -5.37 14.86 2.02
C ALA A 56 -5.73 13.36 1.96
N ASP A 57 -5.37 12.66 0.89
CA ASP A 57 -5.52 11.21 0.74
C ASP A 57 -4.80 10.45 1.84
N SER A 58 -3.55 10.84 2.12
CA SER A 58 -2.76 10.27 3.22
C SER A 58 -3.45 10.45 4.58
N ARG A 59 -4.07 11.60 4.83
CA ARG A 59 -4.84 11.85 6.08
C ARG A 59 -6.16 11.08 6.15
N HIS A 60 -6.85 10.89 5.02
CA HIS A 60 -8.10 10.12 4.99
C HIS A 60 -7.81 8.64 5.21
N CYS A 61 -6.87 8.06 4.47
CA CYS A 61 -6.44 6.67 4.65
C CYS A 61 -6.02 6.41 6.09
N ARG A 62 -5.28 7.35 6.72
CA ARG A 62 -4.83 7.26 8.12
C ARG A 62 -5.92 7.06 9.17
N ARG A 63 -7.17 7.42 8.89
CA ARG A 63 -8.28 7.22 9.82
C ARG A 63 -8.93 5.85 9.71
N CYS A 64 -8.79 5.19 8.56
CA CYS A 64 -9.39 3.89 8.29
C CYS A 64 -8.38 2.74 8.29
N LEU A 65 -7.08 3.05 8.44
CA LEU A 65 -6.02 2.06 8.51
C LEU A 65 -5.61 1.71 9.94
N GLU A 66 -5.26 0.45 10.14
CA GLU A 66 -4.58 -0.04 11.32
C GLU A 66 -3.06 0.03 11.09
N ARG A 67 -2.33 0.60 12.05
CA ARG A 67 -0.87 0.66 11.98
C ARG A 67 -0.25 -0.55 12.62
N ILE A 68 0.61 -1.23 11.88
CA ILE A 68 1.30 -2.44 12.33
C ILE A 68 2.76 -2.31 11.93
N GLU A 69 3.65 -2.41 12.90
CA GLU A 69 5.09 -2.39 12.67
C GLU A 69 5.64 -3.81 12.88
N PRO A 70 6.05 -4.50 11.81
CA PRO A 70 6.60 -5.85 11.91
C PRO A 70 7.89 -5.85 12.72
N THR A 71 8.01 -6.78 13.66
CA THR A 71 9.23 -6.98 14.47
C THR A 71 10.13 -8.08 13.90
N GLU A 72 9.58 -8.95 13.07
CA GLU A 72 10.27 -10.05 12.43
C GLU A 72 10.52 -9.74 10.96
N ALA A 73 11.71 -10.11 10.47
CA ALA A 73 12.05 -9.98 9.06
C ALA A 73 11.64 -11.25 8.31
N VAL A 74 10.96 -11.07 7.18
CA VAL A 74 10.70 -12.13 6.19
C VAL A 74 11.73 -12.01 5.07
N ARG A 75 12.15 -13.13 4.48
CA ARG A 75 13.10 -13.20 3.35
C ARG A 75 12.66 -14.25 2.34
N GLU A 76 11.42 -14.16 1.93
CA GLU A 76 10.73 -15.18 1.14
C GLU A 76 10.29 -14.63 -0.23
N CYS A 77 10.41 -13.32 -0.47
CA CYS A 77 10.08 -12.75 -1.77
C CYS A 77 11.23 -12.90 -2.76
N HIS A 78 10.89 -13.05 -4.06
CA HIS A 78 11.86 -13.00 -5.15
C HIS A 78 12.56 -11.65 -5.27
N ASP A 79 11.88 -10.56 -4.91
CA ASP A 79 12.47 -9.23 -4.77
C ASP A 79 12.59 -8.89 -3.29
N PRO A 80 13.81 -8.79 -2.72
CA PRO A 80 14.01 -8.49 -1.30
C PRO A 80 13.37 -7.19 -0.84
N LYS A 81 13.07 -6.25 -1.76
CA LYS A 81 12.38 -5.02 -1.38
C LYS A 81 10.92 -5.29 -0.98
N ASP A 82 10.31 -6.36 -1.46
CA ASP A 82 8.91 -6.67 -1.24
C ASP A 82 8.68 -7.50 0.03
N ASP A 83 9.75 -8.02 0.65
CA ASP A 83 9.72 -8.75 1.93
C ASP A 83 8.99 -7.97 3.04
N LYS A 84 9.09 -6.63 3.02
CA LYS A 84 8.40 -5.75 3.97
C LYS A 84 6.88 -5.95 3.97
N TYR A 85 6.29 -6.28 2.81
CA TYR A 85 4.86 -6.46 2.65
C TYR A 85 4.41 -7.82 3.18
N LEU A 86 5.26 -8.85 3.03
CA LEU A 86 5.03 -10.17 3.63
C LEU A 86 5.14 -10.11 5.16
N ALA A 87 6.17 -9.43 5.67
CA ALA A 87 6.34 -9.21 7.10
C ALA A 87 5.14 -8.45 7.71
N LEU A 88 4.64 -7.43 7.00
CA LEU A 88 3.43 -6.70 7.38
C LEU A 88 2.19 -7.59 7.36
N ALA A 89 1.99 -8.39 6.31
CA ALA A 89 0.86 -9.31 6.22
C ALA A 89 0.88 -10.35 7.35
N ALA A 90 2.05 -10.93 7.65
CA ALA A 90 2.22 -11.88 8.73
C ALA A 90 1.95 -11.25 10.11
N ALA A 91 2.58 -10.10 10.40
CA ALA A 91 2.40 -9.38 11.67
C ALA A 91 0.95 -8.93 11.88
N GLY A 92 0.28 -8.52 10.81
CA GLY A 92 -1.12 -8.09 10.83
C GLY A 92 -2.15 -9.21 10.72
N ARG A 93 -1.71 -10.46 10.50
CA ARG A 93 -2.58 -11.59 10.15
C ARG A 93 -3.53 -11.23 9.02
N ALA A 94 -3.01 -10.59 7.98
CA ALA A 94 -3.80 -10.17 6.83
C ALA A 94 -4.32 -11.40 6.07
N ASP A 95 -5.60 -11.39 5.73
CA ASP A 95 -6.20 -12.45 4.91
C ASP A 95 -5.73 -12.37 3.44
N VAL A 96 -5.39 -11.18 2.96
CA VAL A 96 -5.04 -10.92 1.57
C VAL A 96 -3.97 -9.83 1.42
N ILE A 97 -3.09 -9.99 0.43
CA ILE A 97 -2.21 -8.94 -0.08
C ILE A 97 -2.74 -8.49 -1.44
N VAL A 98 -2.91 -7.18 -1.62
CA VAL A 98 -3.34 -6.60 -2.89
C VAL A 98 -2.16 -5.89 -3.54
N SER A 99 -1.77 -6.35 -4.73
CA SER A 99 -0.65 -5.79 -5.48
C SER A 99 -1.00 -5.54 -6.94
N SER A 100 -0.40 -4.50 -7.51
CA SER A 100 -0.34 -4.33 -8.96
C SER A 100 0.95 -4.89 -9.58
N ASP A 101 1.88 -5.38 -8.75
CA ASP A 101 3.10 -6.06 -9.22
C ASP A 101 2.79 -7.54 -9.48
N ALA A 102 2.49 -7.83 -10.74
CA ALA A 102 2.20 -9.18 -11.21
C ALA A 102 3.43 -10.09 -11.29
N ARG A 103 4.65 -9.57 -11.12
CA ARG A 103 5.89 -10.32 -11.34
C ARG A 103 6.53 -10.84 -10.07
N HIS A 104 6.46 -10.10 -8.98
CA HIS A 104 7.18 -10.46 -7.76
C HIS A 104 6.26 -10.84 -6.60
N LEU A 105 5.08 -10.20 -6.50
CA LEU A 105 4.20 -10.40 -5.36
C LEU A 105 2.97 -11.28 -5.67
N LEU A 106 2.41 -11.20 -6.88
CA LEU A 106 1.26 -12.05 -7.28
C LEU A 106 1.64 -13.47 -7.72
N SER A 107 2.94 -13.75 -7.91
CA SER A 107 3.42 -15.07 -8.35
C SER A 107 3.84 -15.98 -7.20
N MET A 108 3.64 -15.55 -5.94
CA MET A 108 3.97 -16.35 -4.76
C MET A 108 2.89 -17.40 -4.52
N ASP A 109 3.29 -18.66 -4.39
CA ASP A 109 2.42 -19.81 -4.06
C ASP A 109 2.13 -19.77 -2.54
N PRO A 110 0.86 -19.91 -2.08
CA PRO A 110 0.48 -19.87 -0.67
C PRO A 110 1.20 -20.85 0.26
#